data_AF-A0A0A8Y7L4-F1
#
_entry.id   AF-A0A0A8Y7L4-F1
#
_cell.length_a   1.000
_cell.length_b   1.000
_cell.length_c   1.000
_cell.angle_alpha   90.00
_cell.angle_beta   90.00
_cell.angle_gamma   90.00
#
_symmetry.space_group_name_H-M   'P 1'
#
loop_
_entity.id
_entity.type
_entity.pdbx_description
1 polymer ?
#
loop_
_entity_poly.entity_id
_entity_poly.type
_entity_poly.pdbx_seq_one_letter_code
_entity_poly.pdbx_strand_id
1 'polypeptide(L)' 'MMRPGWSKAWYREGAALSLLKKYREAAAAFEKALKLDPASDEIKKALREAKEYIRKAAPSGEQNP' A
#
# COMPACT_ATOMS: atom_id res chain seq x y z
N MET A 1 -4.99 23.52 2.82
CA MET A 1 -4.34 22.90 4.01
C MET A 1 -4.48 21.39 3.93
N MET A 2 -3.44 20.67 3.49
CA MET A 2 -3.38 19.21 3.66
C MET A 2 -3.17 18.93 5.14
N ARG A 3 -4.11 18.21 5.78
CA ARG A 3 -4.01 17.87 7.22
C ARG A 3 -3.05 16.68 7.36
N PRO A 4 -1.82 16.86 7.90
CA PRO A 4 -0.81 15.80 7.94
C PRO A 4 -1.20 14.59 8.80
N GLY A 5 -2.24 14.71 9.63
CA GLY A 5 -2.74 13.61 10.46
C GLY A 5 -3.52 12.55 9.68
N TRP A 6 -4.14 12.92 8.55
CA TRP A 6 -4.97 11.98 7.79
C TRP A 6 -4.13 11.03 6.94
N SER A 7 -3.02 11.49 6.35
CA SER A 7 -2.10 10.60 5.63
C SER A 7 -1.54 9.51 6.55
N LYS A 8 -1.15 9.87 7.79
CA LYS A 8 -0.69 8.92 8.81
C LYS A 8 -1.76 7.92 9.23
N ALA A 9 -3.04 8.31 9.29
CA ALA A 9 -4.13 7.39 9.62
C ALA A 9 -4.30 6.32 8.54
N TRP A 10 -4.39 6.73 7.27
CA TRP A 10 -4.46 5.81 6.14
C TRP A 10 -3.22 4.93 6.00
N TYR A 11 -2.03 5.46 6.31
CA TYR A 11 -0.81 4.67 6.35
C TYR A 11 -0.86 3.57 7.42
N ARG A 12 -1.30 3.90 8.65
CA ARG A 12 -1.45 2.92 9.73
C ARG A 12 -2.50 1.84 9.39
N GLU A 13 -3.60 2.24 8.75
CA GLU A 13 -4.61 1.30 8.26
C GLU A 13 -4.02 0.34 7.21
N GLY A 14 -3.29 0.87 6.22
CA GLY A 14 -2.62 0.05 5.22
C GLY A 14 -1.57 -0.90 5.80
N ALA A 15 -0.83 -0.45 6.82
CA ALA A 15 0.15 -1.27 7.54
C ALA A 15 -0.56 -2.42 8.30
N ALA A 16 -1.65 -2.12 9.01
CA ALA A 16 -2.45 -3.15 9.69
C ALA A 16 -3.02 -4.18 8.70
N LEU A 17 -3.56 -3.72 7.56
CA LEU A 17 -4.05 -4.60 6.51
C LEU A 17 -2.93 -5.46 5.89
N SER A 18 -1.73 -4.90 5.72
CA SER A 18 -0.56 -5.65 5.26
C SER A 18 -0.17 -6.76 6.23
N LEU A 19 -0.23 -6.49 7.55
CA LEU A 19 -0.02 -7.51 8.59
C LEU A 19 -1.08 -8.61 8.56
N LEU A 20 -2.32 -8.27 8.21
CA LEU A 20 -3.42 -9.22 7.97
C LEU A 20 -3.33 -9.94 6.62
N LYS A 21 -2.24 -9.73 5.84
CA LYS A 21 -2.05 -10.24 4.47
C LYS A 21 -3.13 -9.80 3.48
N LYS A 22 -3.89 -8.76 3.82
CA LYS A 22 -4.92 -8.11 3.01
C LYS A 22 -4.29 -7.08 2.08
N TYR A 23 -3.40 -7.53 1.20
CA TYR A 23 -2.53 -6.63 0.43
C TYR A 23 -3.29 -5.72 -0.55
N ARG A 24 -4.42 -6.18 -1.11
CA ARG A 24 -5.28 -5.35 -1.97
C ARG A 24 -5.89 -4.16 -1.21
N GLU A 25 -6.46 -4.42 -0.04
CA GLU A 25 -7.01 -3.37 0.83
C GLU A 25 -5.89 -2.45 1.34
N ALA A 26 -4.72 -3.02 1.68
CA ALA A 26 -3.56 -2.24 2.10
C ALA A 26 -3.08 -1.25 1.01
N ALA A 27 -2.98 -1.70 -0.24
CA ALA A 27 -2.60 -0.83 -1.35
C ALA A 27 -3.59 0.33 -1.53
N ALA A 28 -4.90 0.06 -1.42
CA ALA A 28 -5.92 1.11 -1.51
C ALA A 28 -5.80 2.15 -0.37
N ALA A 29 -5.49 1.71 0.86
CA ALA A 29 -5.25 2.62 1.98
C ALA A 29 -3.98 3.47 1.76
N PHE A 30 -2.89 2.86 1.30
CA PHE A 30 -1.66 3.62 0.98
C PHE A 30 -1.85 4.61 -0.18
N GLU A 31 -2.65 4.29 -1.20
CA GLU A 31 -2.98 5.24 -2.26
C GLU A 31 -3.75 6.47 -1.74
N LYS A 32 -4.68 6.28 -0.80
CA LYS A 32 -5.36 7.39 -0.13
C LYS A 32 -4.39 8.22 0.70
N ALA A 33 -3.48 7.55 1.43
CA ALA A 33 -2.44 8.21 2.20
C ALA A 33 -1.54 9.07 1.27
N LEU A 34 -1.17 8.55 0.10
CA LEU A 34 -0.28 9.21 -0.86
C LEU A 34 -0.97 10.39 -1.56
N LYS A 35 -2.28 10.33 -1.80
CA LYS A 35 -3.04 11.48 -2.31
C LYS A 35 -3.03 12.67 -1.33
N LEU A 36 -2.94 12.39 -0.04
CA LEU A 36 -2.89 13.40 1.02
C LEU A 36 -1.48 13.87 1.34
N ASP A 37 -0.49 13.02 1.14
CA ASP A 37 0.93 13.34 1.30
C ASP A 37 1.75 12.65 0.19
N PRO A 38 1.79 13.26 -1.00
CA PRO A 38 2.51 12.69 -2.14
C PRO A 38 4.04 12.78 -1.99
N ALA A 39 4.52 13.58 -1.04
CA ALA A 39 5.94 13.73 -0.74
C ALA A 39 6.48 12.60 0.16
N SER A 40 5.61 11.86 0.84
CA SER A 40 6.02 10.78 1.75
C SER A 40 6.59 9.57 0.99
N ASP A 41 7.90 9.38 1.08
CA ASP A 41 8.58 8.21 0.53
C ASP A 41 8.24 6.92 1.29
N GLU A 42 7.88 7.02 2.57
CA GLU A 42 7.41 5.90 3.38
C GLU A 42 6.13 5.29 2.80
N ILE A 43 5.15 6.14 2.46
CA ILE A 43 3.88 5.69 1.86
C ILE A 43 4.14 5.09 0.46
N LYS A 44 5.01 5.69 -0.35
CA LYS A 44 5.37 5.15 -1.68
C LYS A 44 6.00 3.76 -1.57
N LYS A 45 6.93 3.58 -0.62
CA LYS A 45 7.58 2.30 -0.38
C LYS A 45 6.57 1.23 0.05
N ALA A 46 5.71 1.56 1.02
CA ALA A 46 4.69 0.64 1.51
C ALA A 46 3.66 0.26 0.43
N LEU A 47 3.25 1.22 -0.41
CA LEU A 47 2.39 0.95 -1.57
C LEU A 47 3.05 -0.01 -2.57
N ARG A 48 4.32 0.20 -2.89
CA ARG A 48 5.08 -0.67 -3.79
C ARG A 48 5.16 -2.08 -3.23
N GLU A 49 5.50 -2.23 -1.95
CA GLU A 49 5.57 -3.53 -1.29
C GLU A 49 4.22 -4.25 -1.30
N ALA A 50 3.14 -3.56 -0.93
CA ALA A 50 1.78 -4.13 -1.00
C ALA A 50 1.44 -4.62 -2.42
N LYS A 51 1.77 -3.83 -3.46
CA LYS A 51 1.55 -4.22 -4.86
C LYS A 51 2.39 -5.43 -5.29
N GLU A 52 3.65 -5.50 -4.86
CA GLU A 52 4.49 -6.67 -5.10
C GLU A 52 3.95 -7.92 -4.42
N TYR A 53 3.43 -7.82 -3.20
CA TYR A 53 2.76 -8.95 -2.54
C TYR A 53 1.49 -9.38 -3.28
N ILE A 54 0.68 -8.43 -3.78
CA ILE A 54 -0.48 -8.77 -4.62
C ILE A 54 -0.03 -9.52 -5.89
N ARG A 55 1.04 -9.05 -6.55
CA ARG A 55 1.58 -9.68 -7.76
C ARG A 55 2.10 -11.10 -7.48
N LYS A 56 2.81 -11.30 -6.36
CA LYS A 56 3.33 -12.62 -5.95
C LYS A 56 2.24 -13.57 -5.48
N ALA A 57 1.20 -13.04 -4.83
CA ALA A 57 0.07 -13.81 -4.32
C ALA A 57 -0.98 -14.11 -5.40
N ALA A 58 -0.99 -13.36 -6.50
CA ALA A 58 -1.66 -13.80 -7.71
C ALA A 58 -0.92 -15.06 -8.19
N PRO A 59 -1.61 -16.21 -8.35
CA PRO A 59 -1.00 -17.37 -8.95
C PRO A 59 -0.50 -16.93 -10.32
N SER A 60 0.82 -16.87 -10.45
CA SER A 60 1.46 -16.60 -11.72
C SER A 60 1.08 -17.77 -12.61
N GLY A 61 0.13 -17.55 -13.53
CA GLY A 61 0.17 -18.26 -14.80
C GLY A 61 1.57 -18.11 -15.38
N GLU A 62 2.09 -19.21 -15.93
CA GLU A 62 3.40 -19.38 -16.53
C GLU A 62 4.27 -18.12 -16.68
N GLN A 63 5.37 -18.08 -15.95
CA GLN A 63 6.63 -17.65 -16.56
C GLN A 63 7.39 -18.93 -16.91
N ASN A 64 7.19 -19.39 -18.14
CA ASN A 64 7.94 -20.48 -18.77
C ASN A 64 8.96 -19.86 -19.73
N PRO A 65 10.27 -19.93 -19.48
CA PRO A 65 11.26 -19.91 -20.55
C PRO A 65 11.37 -21.28 -21.22
#